data_AF-A0A4Y2SU69-F1
#
_entry.id   AF-A0A4Y2SU69-F1
#
_cell.length_a   1.000
_cell.length_b   1.000
_cell.length_c   1.000
_cell.angle_alpha   90.00
_cell.angle_beta   90.00
_cell.angle_gamma   90.00
#
_symmetry.space_group_name_H-M   'P 1'
#
loop_
_entity.id
_entity.type
_entity.pdbx_description
1 polymer ?
#
loop_
_entity_poly.entity_id
_entity_poly.type
_entity_poly.pdbx_seq_one_letter_code
_entity_poly.pdbx_strand_id
1 'polypeptide(L)' 'MEVIKWLVAFFAILGLGCALPGRIHIGGIFEEDDDEIELAFRVAVDRLNMNETMLKNSRIFAMVEKLYSEDGLKATEL' A
#
# COMPACT_ATOMS: atom_id res chain seq x y z
N MET A 1 35.16 -20.57 -11.43
CA MET A 1 33.82 -20.56 -12.06
C MET A 1 32.69 -20.76 -11.03
N GLU A 2 32.86 -21.64 -10.05
CA GLU A 2 31.88 -21.86 -8.95
C GLU A 2 31.55 -20.57 -8.17
N VAL A 3 32.55 -19.81 -7.74
CA VAL A 3 32.37 -18.59 -6.91
C VAL A 3 31.53 -17.52 -7.61
N ILE A 4 31.68 -17.38 -8.94
CA ILE A 4 30.91 -16.42 -9.74
C ILE A 4 29.43 -16.85 -9.81
N LYS A 5 29.16 -18.16 -9.92
CA LYS A 5 27.78 -18.69 -9.87
C LYS A 5 27.13 -18.40 -8.52
N TRP A 6 27.85 -18.60 -7.42
CA TRP A 6 27.37 -18.30 -6.07
C TRP A 6 27.12 -16.80 -5.85
N LEU A 7 27.98 -15.93 -6.37
CA LEU A 7 27.79 -14.48 -6.33
C LEU A 7 26.54 -14.06 -7.12
N VAL A 8 26.37 -14.56 -8.34
CA VAL A 8 25.18 -14.27 -9.16
C VAL A 8 23.90 -14.77 -8.49
N ALA A 9 23.91 -15.97 -7.91
CA ALA A 9 22.77 -16.50 -7.17
C ALA A 9 22.44 -15.64 -5.93
N PHE A 10 23.46 -15.20 -5.19
CA PHE A 10 23.28 -14.33 -4.02
C PHE A 10 22.66 -12.97 -4.37
N PHE A 11 23.13 -12.33 -5.44
CA PHE A 11 22.55 -11.07 -5.91
C PHE A 11 21.15 -11.23 -6.53
N ALA A 12 20.87 -12.35 -7.19
CA ALA A 12 19.53 -12.65 -7.68
C ALA A 12 18.53 -12.83 -6.53
N ILE A 13 18.90 -13.55 -5.47
CA ILE A 13 18.05 -13.75 -4.28
C ILE A 13 17.82 -12.42 -3.54
N LEU A 14 18.85 -11.58 -3.42
CA LEU A 14 18.70 -10.22 -2.88
C LEU A 14 17.78 -9.33 -3.73
N GLY A 15 17.80 -9.49 -5.06
CA GLY A 15 16.93 -8.75 -5.98
C GLY A 15 15.45 -9.16 -5.89
N LEU A 16 15.16 -10.43 -5.55
CA LEU A 16 13.79 -10.91 -5.36
C LEU A 16 13.15 -10.48 -4.03
N GLY A 17 13.95 -10.15 -3.00
CA GLY A 17 13.45 -9.87 -1.65
C GLY A 17 12.80 -8.50 -1.44
N CYS A 18 12.87 -7.58 -2.41
CA CYS A 18 12.56 -6.16 -2.19
C CYS A 18 11.55 -5.56 -3.19
N ALA A 19 10.81 -6.36 -3.94
CA ALA A 19 9.81 -5.83 -4.87
C ALA A 19 8.43 -5.82 -4.22
N LEU A 20 7.83 -4.64 -4.05
CA LEU A 20 6.43 -4.53 -3.65
C LEU A 20 5.54 -5.21 -4.69
N PRO A 21 4.40 -5.79 -4.28
CA PRO A 21 3.45 -6.39 -5.21
C PRO A 21 2.96 -5.34 -6.22
N GLY A 22 2.60 -5.78 -7.43
CA GLY A 22 2.13 -4.86 -8.47
C GLY A 22 0.86 -4.08 -8.08
N ARG A 23 0.08 -4.62 -7.12
CA ARG A 23 -1.08 -3.97 -6.55
C ARG A 23 -1.01 -4.04 -5.03
N ILE A 24 -1.15 -2.90 -4.38
CA ILE A 24 -1.15 -2.75 -2.92
C ILE A 24 -2.53 -2.22 -2.55
N HIS A 25 -3.27 -2.92 -1.69
CA HIS A 25 -4.59 -2.50 -1.24
C HIS A 25 -4.46 -1.95 0.17
N ILE A 26 -4.99 -0.76 0.40
CA ILE A 26 -5.00 -0.13 1.73
C ILE A 26 -6.41 0.37 2.03
N GLY A 27 -6.88 0.03 3.24
CA GLY A 27 -8.13 0.50 3.79
C GLY A 27 -7.93 1.77 4.61
N GLY A 28 -8.90 2.67 4.55
CA GLY A 28 -9.05 3.79 5.48
C GLY A 28 -10.48 3.78 6.01
N ILE A 29 -10.61 3.79 7.34
CA ILE A 29 -11.89 3.87 8.03
C ILE A 29 -12.00 5.28 8.60
N PHE A 30 -13.10 5.96 8.31
CA PHE A 30 -13.33 7.36 8.67
C PHE A 30 -14.68 7.52 9.35
N GLU A 31 -14.79 8.46 10.28
CA GLU A 31 -16.07 8.82 10.88
C GLU A 31 -16.89 9.71 9.92
N GLU A 32 -18.18 9.91 10.21
CA GLU A 32 -19.08 10.69 9.34
C GLU A 32 -18.55 12.12 9.09
N ASP A 33 -17.95 12.73 10.11
CA ASP A 33 -17.44 14.10 10.09
C ASP A 33 -15.99 14.23 9.58
N ASP A 34 -15.32 13.12 9.23
CA ASP A 34 -13.91 13.07 8.81
C ASP A 34 -13.68 13.38 7.31
N ASP A 35 -14.59 14.13 6.67
CA ASP A 35 -14.54 14.43 5.23
C ASP A 35 -13.20 15.01 4.77
N GLU A 36 -12.61 15.91 5.57
CA GLU A 36 -11.33 16.54 5.26
C GLU A 36 -10.17 15.52 5.30
N ILE A 37 -10.22 14.59 6.25
CA ILE A 37 -9.20 13.55 6.45
C ILE A 37 -9.33 12.47 5.37
N GLU A 38 -10.56 12.07 5.03
CA GLU A 38 -10.83 11.16 3.90
C GLU A 38 -10.25 11.74 2.60
N LEU A 39 -10.52 13.02 2.33
CA LEU A 39 -10.01 13.70 1.15
C LEU A 39 -8.48 13.73 1.15
N ALA A 40 -7.86 14.07 2.29
CA ALA A 40 -6.41 14.08 2.43
C ALA A 40 -5.81 12.69 2.17
N PHE A 41 -6.43 11.62 2.65
CA PHE A 41 -6.03 10.25 2.39
C PHE A 41 -6.06 9.91 0.89
N ARG A 42 -7.18 10.21 0.20
CA ARG A 42 -7.30 9.98 -1.25
C ARG A 42 -6.24 10.76 -2.03
N VAL A 43 -6.03 12.03 -1.70
CA VAL A 43 -5.01 12.88 -2.33
C VAL A 43 -3.60 12.33 -2.09
N ALA A 44 -3.30 11.82 -0.89
CA ALA A 44 -2.01 11.21 -0.60
C ALA A 44 -1.78 9.95 -1.45
N VAL A 45 -2.79 9.11 -1.61
CA VAL A 45 -2.73 7.91 -2.46
C VAL A 45 -2.51 8.28 -3.92
N ASP A 46 -3.21 9.28 -4.44
CA ASP A 46 -3.03 9.75 -5.81
C ASP A 46 -1.62 10.32 -6.02
N ARG A 47 -1.13 11.14 -5.09
CA ARG A 47 0.24 11.68 -5.13
C ARG A 47 1.29 10.57 -5.13
N LEU A 48 1.09 9.52 -4.33
CA LEU A 48 2.02 8.41 -4.24
C LEU A 48 2.01 7.55 -5.51
N ASN A 49 0.83 7.33 -6.10
CA ASN A 49 0.69 6.65 -7.39
C ASN A 49 1.29 7.43 -8.57
N MET A 50 1.34 8.76 -8.50
CA MET A 50 2.02 9.59 -9.51
C MET A 50 3.55 9.61 -9.34
N ASN A 51 4.07 9.13 -8.21
CA ASN A 51 5.50 9.14 -7.92
C ASN A 51 6.20 7.85 -8.39
N GLU A 52 6.72 7.90 -9.61
CA GLU A 52 7.45 6.78 -10.23
C GLU A 52 8.76 6.41 -9.51
N THR A 53 9.30 7.27 -8.64
CA THR A 53 10.51 6.96 -7.87
C THR A 53 10.24 6.05 -6.68
N MET A 54 9.03 6.16 -6.09
CA MET A 54 8.62 5.38 -4.92
C MET A 54 7.88 4.10 -5.30
N LEU A 55 7.04 4.12 -6.33
CA LEU A 55 6.24 2.98 -6.76
C LEU A 55 6.52 2.61 -8.22
N LYS A 56 7.75 2.16 -8.51
CA LYS A 56 8.20 1.84 -9.88
C LYS A 56 7.34 0.80 -10.62
N ASN A 57 6.90 -0.24 -9.90
CA ASN A 57 6.18 -1.39 -10.47
C ASN A 57 4.87 -1.68 -9.74
N SER A 58 4.44 -0.79 -8.86
CA SER A 58 3.35 -1.02 -7.92
C SER A 58 2.33 0.09 -8.02
N ARG A 59 1.07 -0.22 -7.76
CA ARG A 59 0.01 0.78 -7.66
C ARG A 59 -0.81 0.55 -6.40
N ILE A 60 -1.11 1.63 -5.71
CA ILE A 60 -1.93 1.64 -4.51
C ILE A 60 -3.40 1.80 -4.89
N PHE A 61 -4.25 0.98 -4.29
CA PHE A 61 -5.69 1.01 -4.40
C PHE A 61 -6.26 1.32 -3.01
N ALA A 62 -6.85 2.50 -2.88
CA ALA A 62 -7.52 2.95 -1.66
C ALA A 62 -8.93 2.36 -1.58
N MET A 63 -9.25 1.76 -0.44
CA MET A 63 -10.60 1.39 -0.04
C MET A 63 -10.99 2.29 1.13
N VAL A 64 -12.10 2.99 1.00
CA VAL A 64 -12.59 3.93 2.02
C VAL A 64 -13.92 3.41 2.54
N GLU A 65 -14.02 3.29 3.86
CA GLU A 65 -15.23 2.91 4.56
C GLU A 65 -15.58 3.97 5.60
N LYS A 66 -16.85 4.41 5.62
CA LYS A 66 -17.35 5.35 6.62
C LYS A 66 -18.07 4.60 7.72
N LEU A 67 -17.70 4.89 8.96
CA LEU A 67 -18.45 4.45 10.14
C LEU A 67 -19.50 5.50 10.46
N TYR A 68 -20.75 5.04 10.52
CA TYR A 68 -21.85 5.81 11.09
C TYR A 68 -21.90 5.51 12.58
N SER A 69 -22.04 6.54 13.41
CA SER A 69 -21.96 6.48 14.89
C SER A 69 -22.89 5.47 15.56
N GLU A 70 -23.87 4.92 14.85
CA GLU A 70 -24.78 3.88 15.33
C GLU A 70 -24.19 2.44 15.26
N ASP A 71 -23.02 2.26 14.63
CA ASP A 71 -22.39 0.97 14.33
C ASP A 71 -21.12 0.68 15.15
N GLY A 72 -21.04 1.14 16.42
CA GLY A 72 -19.85 1.01 17.29
C GLY A 72 -19.27 -0.41 17.50
N LEU A 73 -19.90 -1.45 16.95
CA LEU A 73 -19.47 -2.85 16.98
C LEU A 73 -18.83 -3.36 15.66
N LYS A 74 -18.87 -2.61 14.54
CA LYS A 74 -18.36 -3.11 13.25
C LYS A 74 -16.84 -3.04 13.07
N ALA A 75 -16.14 -2.20 13.84
CA ALA A 75 -14.69 -2.01 13.71
C ALA A 75 -13.84 -3.21 14.20
N THR A 76 -14.45 -4.28 14.72
CA THR A 76 -13.74 -5.40 15.38
C THR A 76 -13.77 -6.71 14.60
N GLU A 77 -14.41 -6.79 13.43
CA GLU A 77 -14.51 -8.03 12.62
C GLU A 77 -13.64 -8.05 11.34
N LEU A 78 -12.48 -7.38 11.35
CA LEU A 78 -11.47 -7.48 10.28
C LEU A 78 -10.20 -8.21 10.74
#